data_AF-A0A2P5BVA4-F1
#
_entry.id   AF-A0A2P5BVA4-F1
#
_cell.length_a   1.000
_cell.length_b   1.000
_cell.length_c   1.000
_cell.angle_alpha   90.00
_cell.angle_beta   90.00
_cell.angle_gamma   90.00
#
_symmetry.space_group_name_H-M   'P 1'
#
loop_
_entity.id
_entity.type
_entity.pdbx_description
1 polymer ?
#
loop_
_entity_poly.entity_id
_entity_poly.type
_entity_poly.pdbx_seq_one_letter_code
_entity_poly.pdbx_strand_id
1 'polypeptide(L)'
;MALADYNHHDKKFKSYDIKFHEHQIRTTVTADPTIVDQWISETYEIHRKQLDQNKILVGLDTEWRFIKPDNATNLSKCSKPKSDQFQVAILQLCTHQNRCLIFQLIHAPISFLAR
;
A
#
# COMPACT_ATOMS: atom_id res chain seq x y z
N MET A 1 1.84 19.95 3.29
CA MET A 1 2.46 18.60 3.37
C MET A 1 3.91 18.74 2.98
N ALA A 2 4.83 18.29 3.83
CA ALA A 2 6.25 18.27 3.51
C ALA A 2 6.76 16.83 3.65
N LEU A 3 7.46 16.35 2.63
CA LEU A 3 8.11 15.05 2.63
C LEU A 3 9.54 15.26 3.15
N ALA A 4 9.85 14.70 4.31
CA ALA A 4 11.23 14.60 4.77
C ALA A 4 11.74 13.20 4.41
N ASP A 5 12.72 13.15 3.52
CA ASP A 5 13.28 11.90 3.04
C ASP A 5 14.37 11.41 3.99
N TYR A 6 13.97 10.78 5.09
CA TYR A 6 14.89 10.07 5.98
C TYR A 6 15.19 8.69 5.38
N ASN A 7 16.12 8.70 4.43
CA ASN A 7 16.46 7.56 3.59
C ASN A 7 17.17 6.43 4.34
N HIS A 8 16.41 5.59 5.05
CA HIS A 8 16.78 4.18 5.18
C HIS A 8 16.30 3.44 3.93
N HIS A 9 17.15 3.40 2.92
CA HIS A 9 16.93 2.58 1.73
C HIS A 9 17.45 1.17 2.02
N ASP A 10 16.56 0.28 2.42
CA ASP A 10 16.80 -1.14 2.27
C ASP A 10 16.56 -1.52 0.80
N LYS A 11 17.16 -2.61 0.31
CA LYS A 11 16.84 -3.14 -1.03
C LYS A 11 15.36 -3.54 -1.16
N LYS A 12 14.69 -3.81 -0.04
CA LYS A 12 13.32 -4.33 0.01
C LYS A 12 12.25 -3.26 0.22
N PHE A 13 12.56 -2.16 0.91
CA PHE A 13 11.59 -1.12 1.23
C PHE A 13 12.24 0.25 1.41
N LYS A 14 11.39 1.29 1.38
CA LYS A 14 11.75 2.67 1.69
C LYS A 14 10.89 3.18 2.83
N SER A 15 11.46 4.04 3.66
CA SER A 15 10.74 4.70 4.74
C SER A 15 10.72 6.21 4.52
N TYR A 16 9.55 6.81 4.75
CA TYR A 16 9.33 8.24 4.61
C TYR A 16 8.65 8.79 5.86
N ASP A 17 9.05 9.99 6.28
CA ASP A 17 8.36 10.74 7.30
C ASP A 17 7.56 11.87 6.65
N ILE A 18 6.24 11.69 6.65
CA ILE A 18 5.30 12.62 6.04
C ILE A 18 4.79 13.57 7.13
N LYS A 19 5.04 14.87 6.98
CA LYS A 19 4.48 15.89 7.87
C LYS A 19 3.10 16.33 7.38
N PHE A 20 2.09 16.12 8.22
CA PHE A 20 0.70 16.54 7.99
C PHE A 20 0.18 17.27 9.23
N HIS A 21 0.09 18.60 9.15
CA HIS A 21 -0.14 19.47 10.32
C HIS A 21 0.86 19.16 11.45
N GLU A 22 0.36 18.92 12.67
CA GLU A 22 1.16 18.58 13.85
C GLU A 22 1.53 17.08 13.91
N HIS A 23 1.15 16.29 12.91
CA HIS A 23 1.43 14.87 12.86
C HIS A 23 2.62 14.55 11.95
N GLN A 24 3.46 13.63 12.44
CA GLN A 24 4.50 12.98 11.65
C GLN A 24 4.09 11.54 11.40
N ILE A 25 3.88 11.20 10.12
CA ILE A 25 3.40 9.90 9.68
C ILE A 25 4.57 9.11 9.10
N ARG A 26 4.93 8.02 9.78
CA ARG A 26 5.93 7.06 9.33
C ARG A 26 5.32 6.15 8.28
N THR A 27 5.82 6.23 7.06
CA THR A 27 5.29 5.48 5.92
C THR A 27 6.33 4.51 5.40
N THR A 28 5.99 3.23 5.37
CA THR A 28 6.77 2.19 4.70
C THR A 28 6.23 1.97 3.30
N VAL A 29 7.09 2.10 2.28
CA VAL A 29 6.76 1.79 0.88
C VAL A 29 7.53 0.54 0.47
N THR A 30 6.83 -0.49 0.04
CA THR A 30 7.44 -1.77 -0.30
C THR A 30 6.71 -2.47 -1.45
N ALA A 31 7.43 -3.31 -2.18
CA ALA A 31 6.87 -4.33 -3.05
C ALA A 31 7.15 -5.76 -2.53
N ASP A 32 7.94 -5.89 -1.46
CA ASP A 32 8.31 -7.17 -0.87
C ASP A 32 7.24 -7.63 0.14
N PRO A 33 6.56 -8.78 -0.10
CA PRO A 33 5.54 -9.32 0.82
C PRO A 33 6.08 -9.64 2.22
N THR A 34 7.36 -10.00 2.34
CA THR A 34 7.96 -10.29 3.65
C THR A 34 8.01 -9.04 4.54
N ILE A 35 8.20 -7.86 3.94
CA ILE A 35 8.13 -6.59 4.64
C ILE A 35 6.68 -6.25 5.02
N VAL A 36 5.71 -6.64 4.18
CA VAL A 36 4.28 -6.49 4.50
C VAL A 36 3.91 -7.35 5.71
N ASP A 37 4.28 -8.63 5.72
CA ASP A 37 4.02 -9.54 6.84
C ASP A 37 4.68 -9.05 8.14
N GLN A 38 5.93 -8.58 8.05
CA GLN A 38 6.63 -7.96 9.17
C GLN A 38 5.89 -6.70 9.65
N TRP A 39 5.52 -5.80 8.73
CA TRP A 39 4.82 -4.56 9.06
C TRP A 39 3.50 -4.85 9.78
N ILE A 40 2.74 -5.84 9.30
CA ILE A 40 1.48 -6.26 9.90
C ILE A 40 1.73 -6.83 11.30
N SER A 41 2.69 -7.75 11.45
CA SER A 41 3.03 -8.37 12.75
C SER A 41 3.46 -7.34 13.78
N GLU A 42 4.30 -6.38 13.38
CA GLU A 42 4.68 -5.24 14.23
C GLU A 42 3.49 -4.36 14.60
N THR A 43 2.57 -4.10 13.66
CA THR A 43 1.31 -3.39 13.97
C THR A 43 0.49 -4.16 15.01
N TYR A 44 0.37 -5.48 14.89
CA TYR A 44 -0.34 -6.27 15.91
C TYR A 44 0.30 -6.13 17.29
N GLU A 45 1.62 -6.19 17.39
CA GLU A 45 2.30 -6.08 18.70
C GLU A 45 2.23 -4.66 19.28
N ILE A 46 2.43 -3.62 18.46
CA ILE A 46 2.32 -2.21 18.90
C ILE A 46 0.92 -1.91 19.44
N HIS A 47 -0.11 -2.52 18.84
CA HIS A 47 -1.51 -2.27 19.16
C HIS A 47 -2.16 -3.40 19.96
N ARG A 48 -1.39 -4.31 20.55
CA ARG A 48 -1.90 -5.52 21.24
C ARG A 48 -3.03 -5.19 22.23
N LYS A 49 -2.83 -4.17 23.07
CA LYS A 49 -3.84 -3.72 24.05
C LYS A 49 -5.13 -3.21 23.40
N GLN A 50 -5.04 -2.51 22.28
CA GLN A 50 -6.19 -1.98 21.55
C GLN A 50 -6.91 -3.10 20.79
N LEU A 51 -6.18 -4.07 20.26
CA LEU A 51 -6.71 -5.27 19.63
C LEU A 51 -7.48 -6.14 20.62
N ASP A 52 -6.94 -6.37 21.82
CA ASP A 52 -7.63 -7.09 22.90
C ASP A 52 -8.97 -6.43 23.27
N GLN A 53 -9.10 -5.13 22.99
CA GLN A 53 -10.30 -4.33 23.23
C GLN A 53 -11.14 -4.09 21.96
N ASN A 54 -10.77 -4.63 20.80
CA ASN A 54 -11.37 -4.39 19.49
C ASN A 54 -11.46 -2.90 19.09
N LYS A 55 -10.41 -2.12 19.41
CA LYS A 55 -10.34 -0.66 19.20
C LYS A 55 -9.33 -0.22 18.14
N ILE A 56 -8.77 -1.15 17.36
CA ILE A 56 -7.87 -0.75 16.28
C ILE A 56 -8.69 -0.20 15.11
N LEU A 57 -8.40 1.04 14.72
CA LEU A 57 -8.86 1.63 13.47
C LEU A 57 -7.70 1.65 12.48
N VAL A 58 -7.97 1.14 11.27
CA VAL A 58 -7.04 1.16 10.13
C VAL A 58 -7.75 1.84 8.97
N GLY A 59 -7.19 2.94 8.49
CA GLY A 59 -7.57 3.53 7.21
C GLY A 59 -7.10 2.64 6.08
N LEU A 60 -7.98 2.36 5.14
CA LEU A 60 -7.72 1.54 3.96
C LEU A 60 -7.99 2.37 2.71
N ASP A 61 -7.04 2.34 1.78
CA ASP A 61 -7.22 2.93 0.45
C ASP A 61 -6.51 2.07 -0.60
N THR A 62 -6.91 2.24 -1.86
CA THR A 62 -6.36 1.49 -2.99
C THR A 62 -6.27 2.34 -4.24
N GLU A 63 -5.17 2.18 -4.97
CA GLU A 63 -5.00 2.78 -6.30
C GLU A 63 -5.06 1.70 -7.38
N TRP A 64 -5.61 2.04 -8.53
CA TRP A 64 -5.92 1.10 -9.61
C TRP A 64 -5.13 1.41 -10.87
N ARG A 65 -4.74 0.37 -11.60
CA ARG A 65 -4.13 0.49 -12.92
C ARG A 65 -5.02 -0.12 -13.98
N PHE A 66 -5.21 0.61 -15.08
CA PHE A 66 -5.86 0.09 -16.27
C PHE A 66 -4.92 -0.86 -17.03
N ILE A 67 -5.43 -2.05 -17.36
CA ILE A 67 -4.77 -3.07 -18.17
C ILE A 67 -5.41 -3.06 -19.55
N LYS A 68 -4.63 -2.68 -20.56
CA LYS A 68 -5.08 -2.73 -21.95
C LYS A 68 -5.03 -4.19 -22.45
N PRO A 69 -6.11 -4.72 -23.06
CA PRO A 69 -6.06 -6.05 -23.67
C PRO A 69 -5.12 -6.09 -24.89
N ASP A 70 -4.32 -7.14 -25.01
CA ASP A 70 -3.29 -7.30 -26.07
C ASP A 70 -3.85 -7.29 -27.50
N ASN A 71 -5.10 -7.71 -27.65
CA ASN A 71 -5.84 -7.80 -28.92
C ASN A 71 -6.70 -6.56 -29.23
N ALA A 72 -6.63 -5.50 -28.41
CA ALA A 72 -7.44 -4.31 -28.60
C ALA A 72 -6.77 -3.33 -29.57
N THR A 73 -6.78 -3.69 -30.86
CA THR A 73 -6.30 -2.84 -31.97
C THR A 73 -7.27 -1.70 -32.28
N ASN A 74 -8.55 -1.82 -31.88
CA ASN A 74 -9.61 -0.82 -32.13
C ASN A 74 -10.55 -0.68 -30.92
N LEU A 75 -10.06 -0.29 -29.74
CA LEU A 75 -10.97 0.31 -28.75
C LEU A 75 -11.45 1.62 -29.37
N SER A 76 -12.74 1.67 -29.74
CA SER A 76 -13.37 2.96 -30.04
C SER A 76 -13.09 3.88 -28.85
N LYS A 77 -12.68 5.14 -29.09
CA LYS A 77 -12.41 6.12 -28.01
C LYS A 77 -13.60 6.32 -27.05
N CYS A 78 -14.77 5.78 -27.40
CA CYS A 78 -16.03 5.87 -26.67
C CYS A 78 -16.38 4.61 -25.85
N SER A 79 -15.60 3.53 -25.93
CA SER A 79 -15.84 2.32 -25.15
C SER A 79 -15.38 2.55 -23.70
N LYS A 80 -16.32 2.62 -22.74
CA LYS A 80 -15.96 2.67 -21.32
C LYS A 80 -15.16 1.40 -20.95
N PRO A 81 -14.04 1.54 -20.23
CA PRO A 81 -13.30 0.38 -19.77
C PRO A 81 -14.17 -0.46 -18.82
N LYS A 82 -14.10 -1.77 -18.99
CA LYS A 82 -14.83 -2.73 -18.15
C LYS A 82 -14.13 -2.87 -16.80
N SER A 83 -14.87 -3.30 -15.78
CA SER A 83 -14.33 -3.46 -14.41
C SER A 83 -13.20 -4.49 -14.33
N ASP A 84 -13.21 -5.51 -15.17
CA ASP A 84 -12.15 -6.53 -15.29
C ASP A 84 -10.85 -6.00 -15.92
N GLN A 85 -10.86 -4.77 -16.45
CA GLN A 85 -9.68 -4.11 -17.01
C GLN A 85 -8.94 -3.26 -15.97
N PHE A 86 -9.38 -3.25 -14.71
CA PHE A 86 -8.71 -2.56 -13.63
C PHE A 86 -8.15 -3.58 -12.64
N GLN A 87 -6.87 -3.41 -12.31
CA GLN A 87 -6.21 -4.18 -11.28
C GLN A 87 -5.78 -3.23 -10.17
N VAL A 88 -5.94 -3.66 -8.91
CA VAL A 88 -5.37 -2.94 -7.77
C VAL A 88 -3.86 -2.92 -7.92
N ALA A 89 -3.29 -1.72 -8.00
CA ALA A 89 -1.87 -1.48 -8.15
C ALA A 89 -1.17 -1.19 -6.83
N ILE A 90 -1.87 -0.53 -5.91
CA ILE A 90 -1.37 -0.15 -4.60
C ILE A 90 -2.44 -0.43 -3.56
N LEU A 91 -2.01 -0.96 -2.41
CA LEU A 91 -2.80 -1.02 -1.19
C LEU A 91 -2.16 -0.10 -0.15
N GLN A 92 -2.94 0.78 0.45
CA GLN A 92 -2.52 1.62 1.57
C GLN A 92 -3.24 1.20 2.85
N LEU A 93 -2.47 1.03 3.92
CA LEU A 93 -3.01 0.81 5.27
C LEU A 93 -2.39 1.84 6.22
N CYS A 94 -3.21 2.56 6.98
CA CYS A 94 -2.74 3.56 7.94
C CYS A 94 -3.39 3.36 9.30
N THR A 95 -2.59 3.29 10.36
CA THR A 95 -3.09 3.17 11.74
C THR A 95 -3.22 4.54 12.39
N HIS A 96 -4.06 4.64 13.42
CA HIS A 96 -4.28 5.89 14.17
C HIS A 96 -3.04 6.42 14.92
N GLN A 97 -1.94 5.64 15.02
CA GLN A 97 -0.65 6.04 15.60
C GLN A 97 0.31 6.63 14.54
N ASN A 98 -0.20 7.14 13.42
CA ASN A 98 0.60 7.75 12.35
C ASN A 98 1.62 6.78 11.73
N ARG A 99 1.23 5.51 11.54
CA ARG A 99 2.03 4.51 10.82
C ARG A 99 1.28 4.03 9.60
N CYS A 100 1.88 4.15 8.42
CA CYS A 100 1.29 3.75 7.16
C CYS A 100 2.17 2.72 6.43
N LEU A 101 1.50 1.86 5.66
CA LEU A 101 2.07 0.95 4.69
C LEU A 101 1.53 1.33 3.31
N ILE A 102 2.42 1.42 2.33
CA ILE A 102 2.08 1.50 0.90
C ILE A 102 2.68 0.26 0.25
N PHE A 103 1.82 -0.70 -0.07
CA PHE A 103 2.22 -1.94 -0.74
C PHE A 103 1.98 -1.83 -2.25
N GLN A 104 3.06 -1.85 -3.02
CA GLN A 104 3.05 -1.75 -4.48
C GLN A 104 2.79 -3.13 -5.12
N LEU A 105 1.54 -3.59 -5.07
CA LEU A 105 1.08 -4.92 -5.51
C LEU A 105 1.59 -5.31 -6.91
N ILE A 106 1.57 -4.40 -7.88
CA ILE A 106 2.02 -4.68 -9.26
C ILE A 106 3.54 -4.89 -9.39
N HIS A 107 4.30 -4.60 -8.35
CA HIS A 107 5.74 -4.85 -8.28
C HIS A 107 6.07 -6.03 -7.36
N ALA A 108 5.07 -6.65 -6.75
CA ALA A 108 5.27 -7.81 -5.89
C ALA A 108 5.73 -9.03 -6.73
N PRO A 109 6.51 -9.95 -6.13
CA PRO A 109 6.90 -11.17 -6.80
C PRO A 109 5.68 -11.98 -7.27
N ILE A 110 5.78 -12.59 -8.46
CA ILE A 110 4.70 -13.39 -9.06
C ILE A 110 4.21 -14.51 -8.11
N SER A 111 5.12 -15.08 -7.29
CA SER A 111 4.78 -16.11 -6.30
C SER A 111 3.79 -15.65 -5.22
N PHE A 112 3.65 -14.34 -5.01
CA PHE A 112 2.67 -13.76 -4.09
C PHE A 112 1.27 -13.65 -4.73
N LEU A 113 1.20 -13.30 -6.01
CA LEU A 113 -0.08 -13.08 -6.72
C LEU A 113 -0.80 -14.38 -7.10
N ALA A 114 -0.15 -15.54 -6.90
CA ALA A 114 -0.69 -16.87 -7.22
C ALA A 114 -1.28 -17.61 -5.98
N ARG A 115 -1.35 -16.96 -4.83
CA ARG A 115 -2.00 -17.48 -3.60
C ARG A 115 -3.36 -16.85 -3.41
#